data_AF-A0A833PCS3-F1
#
_entry.id   AF-A0A833PCS3-F1
#
_cell.length_a   1.000
_cell.length_b   1.000
_cell.length_c   1.000
_cell.angle_alpha   90.00
_cell.angle_beta   90.00
_cell.angle_gamma   90.00
#
_symmetry.space_group_name_H-M   'P 1'
#
loop_
_entity.id
_entity.type
_entity.pdbx_description
1 polymer ?
#
loop_
_entity_poly.entity_id
_entity_poly.type
_entity_poly.pdbx_seq_one_letter_code
_entity_poly.pdbx_strand_id
1 'polypeptide(L)'
;MKYIAGALIVMVLLIGYFINKNNKEDMARLKMAEIQQNTRLMQNKIDEVQAQKESEARINAKALEKSVKERQQAYMNETQKYTTYENVNVQDASDQRENQLISNQYSEQEWKDICKSASLTARTVMHNRQLGHSMSSQFDALLPNAQPDNKASIENMIKLAYGRTRYSTSENMKRAESEFENEYHLICLRSYS
;
A
#
# COMPACT_ATOMS: atom_id res chain seq x y z
N MET A 1 -12.43 -75.76 52.61
CA MET A 1 -11.24 -75.47 51.78
C MET A 1 -11.58 -75.20 50.31
N LYS A 2 -12.35 -76.06 49.62
CA LYS A 2 -12.64 -75.88 48.17
C LYS A 2 -13.39 -74.57 47.79
N TYR A 3 -14.30 -74.08 48.64
CA TYR A 3 -15.04 -72.84 48.39
C TYR A 3 -14.24 -71.54 48.66
N ILE A 4 -13.18 -71.61 49.47
CA ILE A 4 -12.34 -70.45 49.82
C ILE A 4 -11.47 -70.05 48.63
N ALA A 5 -10.95 -71.03 47.89
CA ALA A 5 -10.17 -70.78 46.68
C ALA A 5 -11.01 -70.12 45.56
N GLY A 6 -12.27 -70.54 45.40
CA GLY A 6 -13.19 -69.93 44.42
C GLY A 6 -13.53 -68.47 44.74
N ALA A 7 -13.79 -68.15 46.01
CA ALA A 7 -14.10 -66.79 46.44
C ALA A 7 -12.92 -65.81 46.23
N LEU A 8 -11.68 -66.28 46.45
CA LEU A 8 -10.48 -65.47 46.22
C LEU A 8 -10.28 -65.13 44.73
N ILE A 9 -10.54 -66.07 43.83
CA ILE A 9 -10.42 -65.83 42.38
C ILE A 9 -11.43 -64.77 41.92
N VAL A 10 -12.68 -64.85 42.40
CA VAL A 10 -13.72 -63.86 42.08
C VAL A 10 -13.36 -62.48 42.63
N MET A 11 -12.83 -62.39 43.85
CA MET A 11 -12.37 -61.12 44.42
C MET A 11 -11.22 -60.48 43.63
N VAL A 12 -10.23 -61.28 43.19
CA VAL A 12 -9.12 -60.77 42.38
C VAL A 12 -9.61 -60.25 41.02
N LEU A 13 -10.56 -60.95 40.39
CA LEU A 13 -11.15 -60.50 39.12
C LEU A 13 -11.95 -59.20 39.27
N LEU A 14 -12.71 -59.06 40.36
CA LEU A 14 -13.46 -57.83 40.64
C LEU A 14 -12.52 -56.65 40.90
N ILE A 15 -11.48 -56.83 41.73
CA ILE A 15 -10.50 -55.76 42.01
C ILE A 15 -9.75 -55.37 40.73
N GLY A 16 -9.31 -56.32 39.92
CA GLY A 16 -8.66 -56.05 38.64
C GLY A 16 -9.57 -55.32 37.64
N TYR A 17 -10.86 -55.67 37.61
CA TYR A 17 -11.86 -54.98 36.78
C TYR A 17 -12.07 -53.52 37.19
N PHE A 18 -12.21 -53.25 38.50
CA PHE A 18 -12.37 -51.89 39.01
C PHE A 18 -11.12 -51.02 38.79
N ILE A 19 -9.91 -51.58 38.97
CA ILE A 19 -8.65 -50.85 38.70
C ILE A 19 -8.55 -50.48 37.21
N ASN A 20 -8.82 -51.42 36.31
CA ASN A 20 -8.76 -51.16 34.86
C ASN A 20 -9.79 -50.12 34.40
N LYS A 21 -11.00 -50.15 34.99
CA LYS A 21 -12.07 -49.19 34.67
C LYS A 21 -11.71 -47.79 35.16
N ASN A 22 -11.27 -47.64 36.41
CA ASN A 22 -10.89 -46.33 36.95
C ASN A 22 -9.70 -45.71 36.21
N ASN A 23 -8.71 -46.52 35.83
CA ASN A 23 -7.51 -46.03 35.13
C ASN A 23 -7.83 -45.51 33.71
N LYS A 24 -8.88 -46.03 33.05
CA LYS A 24 -9.37 -45.50 31.77
C LYS A 24 -10.08 -44.16 31.91
N GLU A 25 -10.89 -43.98 32.95
CA GLU A 25 -11.63 -42.75 33.19
C GLU A 25 -10.68 -41.61 33.59
N ASP A 26 -9.68 -41.88 34.42
CA ASP A 26 -8.66 -40.90 34.81
C ASP A 26 -7.77 -40.50 33.63
N MET A 27 -7.36 -41.45 32.77
CA MET A 27 -6.60 -41.13 31.56
C MET A 27 -7.40 -40.24 30.60
N ALA A 28 -8.70 -40.48 30.45
CA ALA A 28 -9.57 -39.68 29.59
C ALA A 28 -9.71 -38.24 30.11
N ARG A 29 -9.85 -38.06 31.43
CA ARG A 29 -9.87 -36.74 32.07
C ARG A 29 -8.53 -36.01 31.91
N LEU A 30 -7.42 -36.72 32.10
CA LEU A 30 -6.07 -36.14 31.94
C LEU A 30 -5.85 -35.64 30.50
N LYS A 31 -6.21 -36.46 29.50
CA LYS A 31 -6.12 -36.08 28.08
C LYS A 31 -7.01 -34.89 27.74
N MET A 32 -8.22 -34.84 28.29
CA MET A 32 -9.12 -33.71 28.07
C MET A 32 -8.57 -32.41 28.69
N ALA A 33 -7.98 -32.49 29.89
CA ALA A 33 -7.33 -31.35 30.52
C ALA A 33 -6.11 -30.87 29.73
N GLU A 34 -5.29 -31.79 29.20
CA GLU A 34 -4.15 -31.46 28.35
C GLU A 34 -4.58 -30.77 27.04
N ILE A 35 -5.58 -31.33 26.36
CA ILE A 35 -6.14 -30.72 25.14
C ILE A 35 -6.68 -29.32 25.44
N GLN A 36 -7.42 -29.15 26.54
CA GLN A 36 -7.99 -27.85 26.91
C GLN A 36 -6.89 -26.83 27.23
N GLN A 37 -5.84 -27.23 27.94
CA GLN A 37 -4.70 -26.36 28.25
C GLN A 37 -3.94 -25.97 26.97
N ASN A 38 -3.69 -26.92 26.08
CA ASN A 38 -2.98 -26.66 24.83
C ASN A 38 -3.79 -25.75 23.89
N THR A 39 -5.11 -25.95 23.82
CA THR A 39 -6.01 -25.06 23.08
C THR A 39 -6.01 -23.63 23.65
N ARG A 40 -6.07 -23.48 24.99
CA ARG A 40 -5.96 -22.16 25.63
C ARG A 40 -4.62 -21.48 25.36
N LEU A 41 -3.53 -22.24 25.39
CA LEU A 41 -2.20 -21.71 25.10
C LEU A 41 -2.09 -21.25 23.65
N MET A 42 -2.62 -22.03 22.69
CA MET A 42 -2.67 -21.63 21.28
C MET A 42 -3.53 -20.38 21.09
N GLN A 43 -4.69 -20.30 21.73
CA GLN A 43 -5.54 -19.11 21.65
C GLN A 43 -4.84 -17.87 22.20
N ASN A 44 -4.23 -17.95 23.38
CA ASN A 44 -3.49 -16.83 23.96
C ASN A 44 -2.33 -16.37 23.05
N LYS A 45 -1.61 -17.29 22.40
CA LYS A 45 -0.56 -16.94 21.44
C LYS A 45 -1.12 -16.25 20.20
N ILE A 46 -2.27 -16.70 19.69
CA ILE A 46 -2.93 -16.07 18.54
C ILE A 46 -3.35 -14.64 18.90
N ASP A 47 -3.98 -14.47 20.07
CA ASP A 47 -4.45 -13.17 20.55
C ASP A 47 -3.27 -12.20 20.79
N GLU A 48 -2.16 -12.69 21.34
CA GLU A 48 -0.94 -11.91 21.55
C GLU A 48 -0.28 -11.48 20.23
N VAL A 49 -0.15 -12.40 19.27
CA VAL A 49 0.37 -12.09 17.92
C VAL A 49 -0.55 -11.10 17.19
N GLN A 50 -1.86 -11.26 17.33
CA GLN A 50 -2.81 -10.34 16.73
C GLN A 50 -2.71 -8.95 17.36
N ALA A 51 -2.67 -8.85 18.69
CA ALA A 51 -2.50 -7.59 19.40
C ALA A 51 -1.17 -6.90 19.03
N GLN A 52 -0.10 -7.67 18.92
CA GLN A 52 1.21 -7.16 18.49
C GLN A 52 1.14 -6.63 17.05
N LYS A 53 0.56 -7.38 16.12
CA LYS A 53 0.38 -6.97 14.73
C LYS A 53 -0.49 -5.72 14.58
N GLU A 54 -1.55 -5.61 15.36
CA GLU A 54 -2.40 -4.41 15.40
C GLU A 54 -1.64 -3.20 15.96
N SER A 55 -0.83 -3.39 17.01
CA SER A 55 0.00 -2.33 17.57
C SER A 55 1.05 -1.83 16.56
N GLU A 56 1.70 -2.76 15.85
CA GLU A 56 2.69 -2.45 14.82
C GLU A 56 2.03 -1.75 13.62
N ALA A 57 0.85 -2.22 13.18
CA ALA A 57 0.09 -1.58 12.12
C ALA A 57 -0.30 -0.13 12.50
N ARG A 58 -0.66 0.12 13.76
CA ARG A 58 -0.97 1.48 14.25
C ARG A 58 0.27 2.37 14.30
N ILE A 59 1.42 1.84 14.72
CA ILE A 59 2.69 2.59 14.73
C ILE A 59 3.11 2.92 13.30
N ASN A 60 3.06 1.93 12.39
CA ASN A 60 3.41 2.11 10.99
C ASN A 60 2.44 3.06 10.28
N ALA A 61 1.15 3.01 10.57
CA ALA A 61 0.18 3.96 10.03
C ALA A 61 0.47 5.41 10.48
N LYS A 62 0.81 5.62 11.75
CA LYS A 62 1.19 6.96 12.26
C LYS A 62 2.51 7.44 11.67
N ALA A 63 3.50 6.57 11.53
CA ALA A 63 4.78 6.89 10.91
C ALA A 63 4.60 7.23 9.41
N LEU A 64 3.75 6.47 8.71
CA LEU A 64 3.39 6.72 7.33
C LEU A 64 2.67 8.07 7.20
N GLU A 65 1.66 8.35 8.01
CA GLU A 65 0.94 9.63 7.99
C GLU A 65 1.88 10.82 8.24
N LYS A 66 2.81 10.69 9.19
CA LYS A 66 3.84 11.70 9.46
C LYS A 66 4.75 11.90 8.24
N SER A 67 5.23 10.81 7.63
CA SER A 67 6.10 10.87 6.44
C SER A 67 5.38 11.45 5.22
N VAL A 68 4.08 11.19 5.07
CA VAL A 68 3.24 11.74 4.01
C VAL A 68 3.05 13.25 4.23
N LYS A 69 2.77 13.69 5.46
CA LYS A 69 2.68 15.12 5.81
C LYS A 69 4.00 15.85 5.58
N GLU A 70 5.13 15.26 5.97
CA GLU A 70 6.46 15.82 5.73
C GLU A 70 6.78 15.92 4.24
N ARG A 71 6.47 14.88 3.45
CA ARG A 71 6.65 14.87 1.99
C ARG A 71 5.74 15.90 1.31
N GLN A 72 4.51 16.06 1.79
CA GLN A 72 3.57 17.05 1.26
C GLN A 72 3.99 18.48 1.59
N GLN A 73 4.53 18.72 2.79
CA GLN A 73 5.13 20.01 3.15
C GLN A 73 6.39 20.32 2.34
N ALA A 74 7.24 19.33 2.09
CA ALA A 74 8.40 19.48 1.21
C ALA A 74 7.97 19.86 -0.22
N TYR A 75 6.92 19.21 -0.73
CA TYR A 75 6.35 19.54 -2.05
C TYR A 75 5.83 20.98 -2.11
N MET A 76 5.14 21.46 -1.06
CA MET A 76 4.63 22.84 -0.97
C MET A 76 5.77 23.87 -0.86
N ASN A 77 6.82 23.58 -0.10
CA ASN A 77 7.99 24.46 0.02
C ASN A 77 8.81 24.50 -1.28
N GLU A 78 8.87 23.40 -2.03
CA GLU A 78 9.56 23.35 -3.32
C GLU A 78 8.78 24.10 -4.41
N THR A 79 7.44 24.03 -4.41
CA THR A 79 6.60 24.89 -5.28
C THR A 79 6.77 26.37 -4.94
N GLN A 80 6.95 26.71 -3.66
CA GLN A 80 7.19 28.09 -3.22
C GLN A 80 8.60 28.60 -3.56
N LYS A 81 9.59 27.70 -3.63
CA LYS A 81 10.93 28.03 -4.15
C LYS A 81 10.88 28.34 -5.65
N TYR A 82 10.13 27.57 -6.43
CA TYR A 82 9.97 27.83 -7.86
C TYR A 82 9.23 29.15 -8.16
N THR A 83 8.26 29.57 -7.33
CA THR A 83 7.62 30.90 -7.47
C THR A 83 8.48 32.06 -6.99
N THR A 84 9.54 31.80 -6.21
CA THR A 84 10.46 32.84 -5.70
C THR A 84 11.68 33.04 -6.61
N TYR A 85 12.11 32.03 -7.39
CA TYR A 85 13.22 32.16 -8.35
C TYR A 85 12.81 32.65 -9.75
N GLU A 86 11.53 32.96 -9.99
CA GLU A 86 11.07 33.68 -11.19
C GLU A 86 10.79 35.17 -10.92
N ASN A 87 11.22 35.72 -9.76
CA ASN A 87 11.04 37.13 -9.39
C ASN A 87 12.35 37.90 -9.15
N VAL A 88 13.48 37.48 -9.75
CA VAL A 88 14.75 38.23 -9.70
C VAL A 88 15.50 38.17 -11.04
N ASN A 89 14.83 38.44 -12.17
CA ASN A 89 15.43 39.06 -13.38
C ASN A 89 14.45 39.08 -14.56
N VAL A 90 13.41 39.92 -14.51
CA VAL A 90 12.89 40.58 -15.73
C VAL A 90 12.22 41.87 -15.27
N GLN A 91 12.99 42.95 -15.28
CA GLN A 91 12.45 44.29 -15.16
C GLN A 91 12.83 45.05 -16.43
N ASP A 92 12.37 44.52 -17.56
CA ASP A 92 12.15 45.28 -18.79
C ASP A 92 11.28 44.44 -19.73
N ALA A 93 10.39 45.09 -20.49
CA ALA A 93 9.33 44.54 -21.34
C ALA A 93 7.99 44.15 -20.66
N SER A 94 7.23 45.19 -20.33
CA SER A 94 5.81 45.40 -20.69
C SER A 94 4.85 44.19 -20.77
N ASP A 95 3.82 44.25 -19.89
CA ASP A 95 2.40 43.96 -20.18
C ASP A 95 2.11 42.85 -21.20
N GLN A 96 2.05 41.59 -20.74
CA GLN A 96 1.13 40.52 -21.19
C GLN A 96 1.46 39.17 -20.51
N ARG A 97 1.20 39.05 -19.21
CA ARG A 97 0.95 37.75 -18.56
C ARG A 97 -0.16 37.92 -17.54
N GLU A 98 -1.28 38.44 -18.02
CA GLU A 98 -2.55 38.25 -17.34
C GLU A 98 -2.90 36.77 -17.48
N ASN A 99 -3.32 36.16 -16.37
CA ASN A 99 -4.01 34.88 -16.28
C ASN A 99 -4.59 34.41 -17.62
N GLN A 100 -3.88 33.52 -18.31
CA GLN A 100 -4.51 32.67 -19.31
C GLN A 100 -5.24 31.57 -18.53
N LEU A 101 -6.29 31.98 -17.81
CA LEU A 101 -7.44 31.14 -17.52
C LEU A 101 -7.77 30.45 -18.83
N ILE A 102 -7.64 29.13 -18.86
CA ILE A 102 -8.11 28.32 -19.98
C ILE A 102 -9.62 28.54 -19.99
N SER A 103 -10.06 29.59 -20.70
CA SER A 103 -11.46 29.85 -21.00
C SER A 103 -12.04 28.55 -21.51
N ASN A 104 -12.93 27.93 -20.74
CA ASN A 104 -13.45 26.57 -20.92
C ASN A 104 -13.81 26.26 -22.39
N GLN A 105 -12.82 25.80 -23.15
CA GLN A 105 -12.97 25.38 -24.55
C GLN A 105 -13.59 23.98 -24.63
N TYR A 106 -13.56 23.24 -23.53
CA TYR A 106 -14.03 21.86 -23.42
C TYR A 106 -15.18 21.79 -22.43
N SER A 107 -16.17 20.95 -22.74
CA SER A 107 -17.17 20.55 -21.77
C SER A 107 -16.53 19.78 -20.61
N GLU A 108 -17.20 19.71 -19.46
CA GLU A 108 -16.72 18.94 -18.31
C GLU A 108 -16.44 17.47 -18.67
N GLN A 109 -17.25 16.89 -19.56
CA GLN A 109 -17.07 15.52 -20.01
C GLN A 109 -15.84 15.36 -20.91
N GLU A 110 -15.64 16.25 -21.88
CA GLU A 110 -14.45 16.25 -22.73
C GLU A 110 -13.18 16.47 -21.89
N TRP A 111 -13.25 17.33 -20.88
CA TRP A 111 -12.14 17.55 -19.96
C TRP A 111 -11.78 16.28 -19.17
N LYS A 112 -12.77 15.55 -18.65
CA LYS A 112 -12.55 14.26 -17.99
C LYS A 112 -11.88 13.25 -18.91
N ASP A 113 -12.28 13.20 -20.18
CA ASP A 113 -11.69 12.30 -21.17
C ASP A 113 -10.24 12.70 -21.52
N ILE A 114 -9.95 14.00 -21.62
CA ILE A 114 -8.58 14.52 -21.75
C ILE A 114 -7.73 14.09 -20.55
N CYS A 115 -8.24 14.28 -19.32
CA CYS A 115 -7.52 13.89 -18.11
C CYS A 115 -7.30 12.39 -17.99
N LYS A 116 -8.22 11.57 -18.51
CA LYS A 116 -8.05 10.11 -18.60
C LYS A 116 -6.95 9.75 -19.60
N SER A 117 -6.91 10.39 -20.76
CA SER A 117 -5.85 10.18 -21.75
C SER A 117 -4.48 10.60 -21.21
N ALA A 118 -4.42 11.74 -20.52
CA ALA A 118 -3.22 12.25 -19.89
C ALA A 118 -2.71 11.32 -18.78
N SER A 119 -3.60 10.78 -17.93
CA SER A 119 -3.21 9.85 -16.88
C SER A 119 -2.69 8.52 -17.43
N LEU A 120 -3.27 8.00 -18.52
CA LEU A 120 -2.75 6.81 -19.20
C LEU A 120 -1.34 7.06 -19.77
N THR A 121 -1.11 8.25 -20.35
CA THR A 121 0.22 8.64 -20.81
C THR A 121 1.21 8.72 -19.64
N ALA A 122 0.79 9.30 -18.51
CA ALA A 122 1.58 9.36 -17.29
C ALA A 122 1.97 7.96 -16.81
N ARG A 123 1.02 7.02 -16.81
CA ARG A 123 1.28 5.61 -16.48
C ARG A 123 2.36 5.01 -17.37
N THR A 124 2.27 5.18 -18.69
CA THR A 124 3.29 4.71 -19.64
C THR A 124 4.64 5.36 -19.38
N VAL A 125 4.67 6.66 -19.06
CA VAL A 125 5.91 7.35 -18.73
C VAL A 125 6.56 6.74 -17.48
N MET A 126 5.77 6.48 -16.45
CA MET A 126 6.24 5.81 -15.23
C MET A 126 6.68 4.37 -15.52
N HIS A 127 5.94 3.62 -16.33
CA HIS A 127 6.31 2.26 -16.72
C HIS A 127 7.71 2.22 -17.36
N ASN A 128 7.95 3.06 -18.35
CA ASN A 128 9.25 3.17 -19.01
C ASN A 128 10.35 3.61 -18.02
N ARG A 129 10.04 4.52 -17.09
CA ARG A 129 10.95 4.90 -16.01
C ARG A 129 11.29 3.70 -15.12
N GLN A 130 10.30 2.87 -14.78
CA GLN A 130 10.49 1.66 -13.98
C GLN A 130 11.33 0.62 -14.73
N LEU A 131 11.16 0.51 -16.05
CA LEU A 131 12.01 -0.32 -16.91
C LEU A 131 13.44 0.24 -17.12
N GLY A 132 13.70 1.48 -16.73
CA GLY A 132 15.01 2.10 -16.82
C GLY A 132 15.30 2.79 -18.16
N HIS A 133 14.28 3.12 -18.94
CA HIS A 133 14.44 4.06 -20.06
C HIS A 133 15.01 5.39 -19.54
N SER A 134 15.73 6.11 -20.39
CA SER A 134 16.27 7.42 -20.04
C SER A 134 15.21 8.51 -20.20
N MET A 135 15.36 9.59 -19.43
CA MET A 135 14.47 10.76 -19.54
C MET A 135 14.54 11.38 -20.93
N SER A 136 15.74 11.46 -21.52
CA SER A 136 15.94 11.94 -22.88
C SER A 136 15.15 11.12 -23.90
N SER A 137 15.18 9.78 -23.79
CA SER A 137 14.42 8.90 -24.68
C SER A 137 12.92 9.16 -24.62
N GLN A 138 12.39 9.58 -23.47
CA GLN A 138 10.98 9.91 -23.32
C GLN A 138 10.64 11.27 -23.94
N PHE A 139 11.53 12.25 -23.80
CA PHE A 139 11.37 13.54 -24.49
C PHE A 139 11.39 13.37 -26.00
N ASP A 140 12.36 12.62 -26.52
CA ASP A 140 12.50 12.37 -27.96
C ASP A 140 11.30 11.58 -28.53
N ALA A 141 10.67 10.72 -27.73
CA ALA A 141 9.51 9.94 -28.16
C ALA A 141 8.19 10.76 -28.12
N LEU A 142 8.00 11.60 -27.10
CA LEU A 142 6.71 12.22 -26.82
C LEU A 142 6.60 13.67 -27.31
N LEU A 143 7.68 14.46 -27.28
CA LEU A 143 7.63 15.90 -27.60
C LEU A 143 7.49 16.22 -29.09
N PRO A 144 8.11 15.48 -30.04
CA PRO A 144 7.97 15.82 -31.46
C PRO A 144 6.53 15.73 -31.97
N ASN A 145 5.73 14.83 -31.40
CA ASN A 145 4.34 14.60 -31.79
C ASN A 145 3.33 15.39 -30.94
N ALA A 146 3.81 16.10 -29.92
CA ALA A 146 2.96 16.88 -29.05
C ALA A 146 2.53 18.20 -29.69
N GLN A 147 1.25 18.55 -29.54
CA GLN A 147 0.76 19.89 -29.86
C GLN A 147 1.54 20.94 -29.05
N PRO A 148 1.83 22.13 -29.62
CA PRO A 148 2.62 23.17 -28.95
C PRO A 148 2.14 23.48 -27.53
N ASP A 149 0.82 23.59 -27.35
CA ASP A 149 0.19 23.95 -26.07
C ASP A 149 0.35 22.87 -25.00
N ASN A 150 0.55 21.62 -25.42
CA ASN A 150 0.69 20.46 -24.53
C ASN A 150 2.14 20.06 -24.26
N LYS A 151 3.11 20.63 -24.98
CA LYS A 151 4.53 20.30 -24.82
C LYS A 151 5.01 20.55 -23.39
N ALA A 152 4.69 21.71 -22.83
CA ALA A 152 5.07 22.04 -21.45
C ALA A 152 4.48 21.06 -20.42
N SER A 153 3.21 20.66 -20.61
CA SER A 153 2.55 19.67 -19.76
C SER A 153 3.21 18.30 -19.86
N ILE A 154 3.52 17.83 -21.07
CA ILE A 154 4.22 16.55 -21.29
C ILE A 154 5.63 16.60 -20.72
N GLU A 155 6.34 17.72 -20.88
CA GLU A 155 7.67 17.88 -20.30
C GLU A 155 7.64 17.77 -18.77
N ASN A 156 6.70 18.46 -18.14
CA ASN A 156 6.54 18.43 -16.68
C ASN A 156 6.15 17.04 -16.19
N MET A 157 5.26 16.34 -16.90
CA MET A 157 4.92 14.95 -16.61
C MET A 157 6.15 14.04 -16.62
N ILE A 158 7.01 14.17 -17.64
CA ILE A 158 8.25 13.39 -17.74
C ILE A 158 9.19 13.74 -16.57
N LYS A 159 9.43 15.02 -16.30
CA LYS A 159 10.29 15.45 -15.18
C LYS A 159 9.78 14.91 -13.83
N LEU A 160 8.47 15.00 -13.58
CA LEU A 160 7.83 14.47 -12.37
C LEU A 160 8.00 12.95 -12.22
N ALA A 161 7.87 12.19 -13.30
CA ALA A 161 8.07 10.75 -13.26
C ALA A 161 9.53 10.39 -12.92
N TYR A 162 10.50 11.11 -13.48
CA TYR A 162 11.92 10.85 -13.25
C TYR A 162 12.43 11.32 -11.89
N GLY A 163 11.71 12.22 -11.22
CA GLY A 163 11.90 12.55 -9.81
C GLY A 163 11.51 11.41 -8.84
N ARG A 164 10.87 10.33 -9.31
CA ARG A 164 10.46 9.20 -8.46
C ARG A 164 11.47 8.06 -8.43
N THR A 165 11.38 7.29 -7.34
CA THR A 165 12.15 6.07 -7.13
C THR A 165 11.77 4.99 -8.14
N ARG A 166 12.79 4.30 -8.67
CA ARG A 166 12.62 3.07 -9.44
C ARG A 166 12.65 1.86 -8.51
N TYR A 167 11.73 0.94 -8.71
CA TYR A 167 11.62 -0.30 -7.95
C TYR A 167 12.13 -1.48 -8.78
N SER A 168 12.60 -2.52 -8.09
CA SER A 168 13.12 -3.75 -8.71
C SER A 168 12.11 -4.90 -8.75
N THR A 169 11.02 -4.80 -7.99
CA THR A 169 9.98 -5.85 -7.92
C THR A 169 8.77 -5.46 -8.77
N SER A 170 8.20 -6.43 -9.49
CA SER A 170 7.06 -6.18 -10.39
C SER A 170 5.85 -5.59 -9.66
N GLU A 171 5.60 -6.02 -8.42
CA GLU A 171 4.50 -5.48 -7.61
C GLU A 171 4.68 -3.99 -7.32
N ASN A 172 5.87 -3.58 -6.87
CA ASN A 172 6.14 -2.17 -6.54
C ASN A 172 6.20 -1.29 -7.80
N MET A 173 6.68 -1.82 -8.93
CA MET A 173 6.64 -1.13 -10.22
C MET A 173 5.19 -0.83 -10.63
N LYS A 174 4.31 -1.84 -10.59
CA LYS A 174 2.87 -1.66 -10.89
C LYS A 174 2.19 -0.68 -9.93
N ARG A 175 2.53 -0.75 -8.63
CA ARG A 175 2.02 0.21 -7.64
C ARG A 175 2.45 1.64 -8.00
N ALA A 176 3.72 1.85 -8.33
CA ALA A 176 4.25 3.16 -8.71
C ALA A 176 3.60 3.71 -9.99
N GLU A 177 3.34 2.85 -10.98
CA GLU A 177 2.60 3.20 -12.19
C GLU A 177 1.18 3.69 -11.88
N SER A 178 0.42 2.93 -11.09
CA SER A 178 -0.96 3.28 -10.73
C SER A 178 -1.04 4.51 -9.82
N GLU A 179 -0.12 4.68 -8.87
CA GLU A 179 -0.05 5.87 -8.03
C GLU A 179 0.22 7.13 -8.86
N PHE A 180 1.17 7.04 -9.81
CA PHE A 180 1.49 8.15 -10.69
C PHE A 180 0.36 8.48 -11.67
N GLU A 181 -0.30 7.46 -12.23
CA GLU A 181 -1.50 7.61 -13.06
C GLU A 181 -2.59 8.40 -12.32
N ASN A 182 -2.93 7.96 -11.10
CA ASN A 182 -3.98 8.59 -10.29
C ASN A 182 -3.62 10.03 -9.89
N GLU A 183 -2.37 10.26 -9.51
CA GLU A 183 -1.90 11.59 -9.14
C GLU A 183 -1.97 12.56 -10.32
N TYR A 184 -1.52 12.14 -11.50
CA TYR A 184 -1.58 12.97 -12.69
C TYR A 184 -3.02 13.22 -13.14
N HIS A 185 -3.91 12.24 -13.00
CA HIS A 185 -5.33 12.42 -13.22
C HIS A 185 -5.91 13.53 -12.32
N LEU A 186 -5.56 13.52 -11.03
CA LEU A 186 -6.00 14.55 -10.08
C LEU A 186 -5.42 15.94 -10.39
N ILE A 187 -4.15 16.01 -10.81
CA ILE A 187 -3.53 17.28 -11.24
C ILE A 187 -4.31 17.86 -12.42
N CYS A 188 -4.63 17.03 -13.42
CA CYS A 188 -5.39 17.46 -14.57
C CYS A 188 -6.82 17.89 -14.21
N LEU A 189 -7.55 17.10 -13.41
CA LEU A 189 -8.91 17.49 -13.00
C LEU A 189 -8.93 18.83 -12.24
N ARG A 190 -7.89 19.13 -11.46
CA ARG A 190 -7.79 20.39 -10.68
C ARG A 190 -7.45 21.61 -11.51
N SER A 191 -6.90 21.44 -12.72
CA SER A 191 -6.65 22.56 -13.63
C SER A 191 -7.89 22.99 -14.41
N TYR A 192 -9.03 22.33 -14.20
CA TYR A 192 -10.34 22.80 -14.65
C TYR A 192 -10.83 23.93 -13.72
N SER A 193 -10.52 25.17 -14.06
CA SER A 193 -11.02 26.36 -13.33
C SER A 193 -11.28 27.52 -14.28
#